data_AF-A0A3D3KX19-F1
#
_entry.id   AF-A0A3D3KX19-F1
#
_cell.length_a   1.000
_cell.length_b   1.000
_cell.length_c   1.000
_cell.angle_alpha   90.00
_cell.angle_beta   90.00
_cell.angle_gamma   90.00
#
_symmetry.space_group_name_H-M   'P 1'
#
loop_
_entity.id
_entity.type
_entity.pdbx_description
1 polymer ?
#
loop_
_entity_poly.entity_id
_entity_poly.type
_entity_poly.pdbx_seq_one_letter_code
_entity_poly.pdbx_strand_id
1 'polypeptide(L)' 'MKKLNKLSIIGYGAGDAANNLAFTTATMFLLVYYTDVAGISAAAAGTLLLVV' A
#
# COMPACT_ATOMS: atom_id res chain seq x y z
N MET A 1 7.94 -23.94 -23.14
CA MET A 1 7.84 -23.21 -21.85
C MET A 1 7.56 -24.22 -20.75
N LYS A 2 8.33 -24.23 -19.65
CA LYS A 2 8.14 -25.19 -18.53
C LYS A 2 7.00 -24.69 -17.64
N LYS A 3 6.05 -25.56 -17.25
CA LYS A 3 4.96 -25.19 -16.34
C LYS A 3 5.54 -24.79 -14.97
N LEU A 4 5.05 -23.68 -14.44
CA LEU A 4 5.41 -23.19 -13.11
C LEU A 4 4.81 -24.09 -12.03
N ASN A 5 5.52 -24.26 -10.92
CA ASN A 5 5.04 -24.99 -9.75
C ASN A 5 3.83 -24.25 -9.14
N LYS A 6 2.77 -24.99 -8.77
CA LYS A 6 1.58 -24.43 -8.12
C LYS A 6 1.92 -23.68 -6.83
N LEU A 7 2.91 -24.17 -6.07
CA LEU A 7 3.41 -23.50 -4.87
C LEU A 7 4.02 -22.13 -5.19
N SER A 8 4.74 -22.00 -6.30
CA SER A 8 5.31 -20.71 -6.72
C SER A 8 4.23 -19.71 -7.10
N ILE A 9 3.14 -20.17 -7.73
CA ILE A 9 2.00 -19.32 -8.09
C ILE A 9 1.29 -18.82 -6.84
N ILE A 10 0.99 -19.71 -5.89
CA ILE A 10 0.32 -19.34 -4.64
C ILE A 10 1.22 -18.45 -3.77
N GLY A 11 2.51 -18.79 -3.65
CA GLY A 11 3.47 -17.98 -2.89
C GLY A 11 3.64 -16.58 -3.47
N TYR A 12 3.69 -16.46 -4.80
CA TYR A 12 3.73 -15.16 -5.47
C TYR A 12 2.45 -14.36 -5.21
N GLY A 13 1.27 -14.97 -5.39
CA GLY A 13 -0.01 -14.29 -5.15
C GLY A 13 -0.21 -13.87 -3.69
N ALA A 14 0.23 -14.68 -2.73
CA ALA A 14 0.20 -14.33 -1.32
C ALA A 14 1.16 -13.17 -1.00
N GLY A 15 2.36 -13.17 -1.59
CA GLY A 15 3.31 -12.08 -1.46
C GLY A 15 2.80 -10.77 -2.04
N ASP A 16 2.19 -10.82 -3.23
CA ASP A 16 1.55 -9.66 -3.87
C ASP A 16 0.40 -9.11 -3.03
N ALA A 17 -0.47 -9.97 -2.50
CA ALA A 17 -1.55 -9.56 -1.62
C ALA A 17 -1.03 -8.91 -0.32
N ALA A 18 0.03 -9.48 0.27
CA ALA A 18 0.65 -8.92 1.46
C ALA A 18 1.30 -7.55 1.19
N ASN A 19 1.95 -7.38 0.03
CA ASN A 19 2.53 -6.11 -0.38
C ASN A 19 1.46 -5.03 -0.59
N ASN A 20 0.38 -5.37 -1.30
CA ASN A 20 -0.74 -4.45 -1.53
C ASN A 20 -1.44 -4.06 -0.22
N LEU A 21 -1.60 -5.01 0.71
CA LEU A 21 -2.16 -4.75 2.04
C LEU A 21 -1.25 -3.81 2.84
N ALA A 22 0.05 -4.11 2.91
CA ALA A 22 1.02 -3.29 3.64
C ALA A 22 1.04 -1.85 3.11
N PHE A 23 1.07 -1.68 1.78
CA PHE A 23 1.05 -0.37 1.15
C PHE A 23 -0.24 0.39 1.44
N THR A 24 -1.40 -0.26 1.30
CA THR A 24 -2.71 0.36 1.58
C THR A 24 -2.82 0.79 3.05
N THR A 25 -2.43 -0.08 3.98
CA THR A 25 -2.46 0.22 5.41
C THR A 25 -1.52 1.38 5.76
N ALA A 26 -0.30 1.40 5.20
CA ALA A 26 0.64 2.49 5.41
C ALA A 26 0.08 3.83 4.88
N THR A 27 -0.49 3.83 3.67
CA THR A 27 -1.09 5.03 3.07
C THR A 27 -2.27 5.56 3.88
N MET A 28 -3.14 4.67 4.37
CA MET A 28 -4.26 5.07 5.24
C MET A 28 -3.76 5.64 6.57
N PHE A 29 -2.78 4.99 7.19
CA PHE A 29 -2.16 5.49 8.42
C PHE A 29 -1.54 6.87 8.21
N LEU A 30 -0.78 7.06 7.13
CA LEU A 30 -0.13 8.34 6.81
C LEU A 30 -1.14 9.46 6.58
N LEU A 31 -2.27 9.18 5.89
CA LEU A 31 -3.31 10.18 5.69
C LEU A 31 -3.83 10.71 7.04
N VAL A 32 -4.18 9.80 7.96
CA VAL A 32 -4.67 10.16 9.30
C VAL A 32 -3.59 10.86 10.12
N TYR A 33 -2.35 10.37 10.08
CA TYR A 33 -1.23 11.00 10.77
C TYR A 33 -0.98 12.44 10.28
N TYR A 34 -1.01 12.64 8.95
CA TYR A 34 -0.80 13.96 8.36
C TYR A 34 -1.88 14.94 8.77
N THR A 35 -3.14 14.52 8.85
CA THR A 35 -4.24 15.41 9.26
C THR A 35 -4.27 15.64 10.77
N ASP A 36 -4.20 14.58 11.56
CA ASP A 36 -4.56 14.64 12.98
C ASP A 36 -3.37 14.93 13.89
N VAL A 37 -2.15 14.63 13.44
CA VAL A 37 -0.92 14.84 14.23
C VAL A 37 -0.06 15.94 13.61
N ALA A 38 0.24 15.86 12.31
CA ALA A 38 1.10 16.85 11.65
C ALA A 38 0.36 18.16 11.28
N GLY A 39 -0.96 18.19 11.37
CA GLY A 39 -1.78 19.38 11.09
C GLY A 39 -1.83 19.80 9.62
N ILE A 40 -1.49 18.89 8.70
CA ILE A 40 -1.58 19.12 7.25
C ILE A 40 -3.05 19.03 6.83
N SER A 41 -3.52 19.95 6.00
CA SER A 41 -4.91 19.89 5.50
C SER A 41 -5.14 18.62 4.67
N ALA A 42 -6.33 18.04 4.76
CA ALA A 42 -6.67 16.82 4.01
C ALA A 42 -6.46 16.95 2.49
N ALA A 43 -6.71 18.15 1.93
CA ALA A 43 -6.46 18.42 0.51
C ALA A 43 -4.96 18.38 0.16
N ALA A 44 -4.10 18.96 1.02
CA ALA A 44 -2.66 18.91 0.82
C ALA A 44 -2.10 17.50 1.05
N ALA A 45 -2.54 16.80 2.10
CA ALA A 45 -2.15 15.42 2.39
C ALA A 45 -2.56 14.46 1.25
N GLY A 46 -3.77 14.60 0.71
CA GLY A 46 -4.23 13.84 -0.45
C GLY A 46 -3.42 14.14 -1.72
N THR A 47 -3.00 15.39 -1.92
CA THR A 47 -2.11 15.75 -3.03
C THR A 47 -0.72 15.14 -2.87
N LEU A 48 -0.16 15.14 -1.65
CA LEU A 48 1.11 14.49 -1.36
C LEU A 48 1.04 12.99 -1.69
N LEU A 49 0.02 12.29 -1.18
CA LEU A 49 -0.15 10.84 -1.42
C LEU A 49 -0.48 10.48 -2.88
N LEU A 50 -0.98 11.43 -3.69
CA LEU A 50 -1.23 11.21 -5.13
C LEU A 50 0.05 11.30 -5.98
N VAL A 51 1.03 12.08 -5.55
CA VAL A 51 2.25 12.37 -6.34
C VAL A 51 3.36 11.34 -6.10
N VAL A 52 3.36 10.65 -4.96
CA VAL A 52 4.30 9.54 -4.63
C VAL A 52 3.89 8.24 -5.31
#